data_AF-A0A8H4B672-F1
#
_entry.id   AF-A0A8H4B672-F1
#
_cell.length_a   1.000
_cell.length_b   1.000
_cell.length_c   1.000
_cell.angle_alpha   90.00
_cell.angle_beta   90.00
_cell.angle_gamma   90.00
#
_symmetry.space_group_name_H-M   'P 1'
#
loop_
_entity.id
_entity.type
_entity.pdbx_description
1 polymer ?
#
loop_
_entity_poly.entity_id
_entity_poly.type
_entity_poly.pdbx_seq_one_letter_code
_entity_poly.pdbx_strand_id
1 'polypeptide(L)'
;MSSHNEWTILEKLLLTQAVYKYGENMWFQVARVIKQHDLVQLQGIERAPDFYSQKNCSYQYYVLVENLQAESQALRHDIKNDMPVVVRLARHLYMQRVEEIKSKLAQEQQEFNRLATEIHAIQSGEWDAKLKPDPAFEPVENADASSSSGGGGGSEANTPTASSKRNSEARQKAWQKNINLLWQEIANHKNGTMFMNPIKKSWAPMYDEVIVKTTTEFERDIVLMLTNSLMYNKEGTEMYLMAQDMLEDVREQLRLFKSADSFSASFWESEQ
;
A
#
# COMPACT_ATOMS: atom_id res chain seq x y z
N MET A 1 14.33 -23.16 -14.93
CA MET A 1 15.70 -23.09 -14.39
C MET A 1 15.64 -22.22 -13.14
N SER A 2 16.15 -22.70 -12.02
CA SER A 2 15.93 -22.06 -10.71
C SER A 2 16.49 -20.64 -10.66
N SER A 3 15.63 -19.66 -10.35
CA SER A 3 15.93 -18.23 -10.23
C SER A 3 17.03 -17.89 -9.21
N HIS A 4 17.39 -18.84 -8.34
CA HIS A 4 18.39 -18.69 -7.29
C HIS A 4 19.84 -18.50 -7.80
N ASN A 5 20.14 -18.88 -9.04
CA ASN A 5 21.49 -18.72 -9.61
C ASN A 5 21.63 -17.47 -10.50
N GLU A 6 20.55 -16.77 -10.79
CA GLU A 6 20.59 -15.58 -11.66
C GLU A 6 20.79 -14.30 -10.84
N TRP A 7 21.62 -13.39 -11.37
CA TRP A 7 21.79 -12.05 -10.82
C TRP A 7 20.59 -11.17 -11.18
N THR A 8 19.95 -10.60 -10.17
CA THR A 8 18.88 -9.62 -10.31
C THR A 8 19.41 -8.31 -10.88
N ILE A 9 18.52 -7.47 -11.41
CA ILE A 9 18.87 -6.15 -11.94
C ILE A 9 19.52 -5.29 -10.84
N LEU A 10 19.02 -5.36 -9.61
CA LEU A 10 19.60 -4.68 -8.45
C LEU A 10 21.06 -5.12 -8.22
N GLU A 11 21.34 -6.42 -8.16
CA GLU A 11 22.70 -6.91 -7.91
C GLU A 11 23.65 -6.58 -9.07
N LYS A 12 23.19 -6.66 -10.32
CA LYS A 12 23.95 -6.23 -11.50
C LYS A 12 24.31 -4.74 -11.42
N LEU A 13 23.36 -3.90 -10.99
CA LEU A 13 23.56 -2.47 -10.80
C LEU A 13 24.56 -2.18 -9.67
N LEU A 14 24.38 -2.82 -8.51
CA LEU A 14 25.28 -2.66 -7.36
C LEU A 14 26.70 -3.14 -7.67
N LEU A 15 26.85 -4.24 -8.41
CA LEU A 15 28.14 -4.71 -8.92
C LEU A 15 28.82 -3.63 -9.76
N THR A 16 28.09 -3.07 -10.73
CA THR A 16 28.64 -2.05 -11.62
C THR A 16 29.01 -0.78 -10.87
N GLN A 17 28.20 -0.34 -9.91
CA GLN A 17 28.49 0.83 -9.06
C GLN A 17 29.70 0.59 -8.14
N ALA A 18 29.84 -0.61 -7.60
CA ALA A 18 31.01 -0.99 -6.81
C ALA A 18 32.29 -1.01 -7.66
N VAL A 19 32.23 -1.54 -8.88
CA VAL A 19 33.36 -1.50 -9.83
C VAL A 19 33.69 -0.06 -10.22
N TYR A 20 32.71 0.80 -10.45
CA TYR A 20 32.96 2.24 -10.70
C TYR A 20 33.72 2.91 -9.54
N LYS A 21 33.35 2.58 -8.30
CA LYS A 21 33.93 3.20 -7.10
C LYS A 21 35.34 2.68 -6.76
N TYR A 22 35.56 1.37 -6.85
CA TYR A 22 36.79 0.73 -6.37
C TYR A 22 37.73 0.27 -7.49
N GLY A 23 37.24 0.21 -8.73
CA GLY A 23 37.98 -0.25 -9.90
C GLY A 23 38.07 -1.77 -10.02
N GLU A 24 38.46 -2.22 -11.21
CA GLU A 24 38.60 -3.63 -11.58
C GLU A 24 39.82 -4.32 -10.91
N ASN A 25 40.66 -3.57 -10.18
CA ASN A 25 41.79 -4.15 -9.44
C ASN A 25 41.42 -4.58 -8.02
N MET A 26 40.26 -4.15 -7.52
CA MET A 26 39.85 -4.32 -6.11
C MET A 26 38.63 -5.24 -5.98
N TRP A 27 38.61 -6.36 -6.70
CA TRP A 27 37.47 -7.28 -6.71
C TRP A 27 37.10 -7.84 -5.33
N PHE A 28 38.07 -8.02 -4.43
CA PHE A 28 37.78 -8.41 -3.04
C PHE A 28 36.90 -7.36 -2.33
N GLN A 29 37.20 -6.07 -2.52
CA GLN A 29 36.41 -4.97 -1.97
C GLN A 29 35.02 -4.92 -2.60
N VAL A 30 34.94 -5.08 -3.93
CA VAL A 30 33.67 -5.11 -4.69
C VAL A 30 32.76 -6.24 -4.17
N ALA A 31 33.28 -7.45 -4.08
CA ALA A 31 32.59 -8.62 -3.54
C ALA A 31 32.06 -8.37 -2.12
N ARG A 32 32.91 -7.85 -1.23
CA ARG A 32 32.54 -7.55 0.16
C ARG A 32 31.40 -6.54 0.25
N VAL A 33 31.46 -5.46 -0.52
CA VAL A 33 30.45 -4.39 -0.50
C VAL A 33 29.09 -4.90 -0.98
N ILE A 34 29.05 -5.68 -2.06
CA ILE A 34 27.80 -6.26 -2.57
C ILE A 34 27.19 -7.22 -1.54
N LYS A 35 28.02 -8.12 -0.98
CA LYS A 35 27.58 -9.11 0.02
C LYS A 35 27.01 -8.45 1.29
N GLN A 36 27.58 -7.32 1.70
CA GLN A 36 27.17 -6.58 2.91
C GLN A 36 26.09 -5.52 2.63
N HIS A 37 25.62 -5.38 1.38
CA HIS A 37 24.69 -4.31 1.04
C HIS A 37 23.29 -4.58 1.59
N ASP A 38 22.71 -3.62 2.31
CA ASP A 38 21.40 -3.77 2.95
C ASP A 38 20.30 -4.15 1.94
N LEU A 39 20.26 -3.49 0.78
CA LEU A 39 19.27 -3.81 -0.25
C LEU A 39 19.39 -5.23 -0.81
N VAL A 40 20.55 -5.89 -0.73
CA VAL A 40 20.71 -7.30 -1.13
C VAL A 40 20.16 -8.21 -0.03
N GLN A 41 20.46 -7.90 1.23
CA GLN A 41 19.95 -8.64 2.39
C GLN A 41 18.42 -8.58 2.49
N LEU A 42 17.82 -7.44 2.13
CA LEU A 42 16.37 -7.26 2.12
C LEU A 42 15.63 -8.05 1.02
N GLN A 43 16.33 -8.62 0.02
CA GLN A 43 15.65 -9.37 -1.04
C GLN A 43 15.10 -10.72 -0.55
N GLY A 44 15.56 -11.23 0.60
CA GLY A 44 15.16 -12.54 1.11
C GLY A 44 15.59 -13.71 0.22
N ILE A 45 16.54 -13.49 -0.70
CA ILE A 45 17.06 -14.52 -1.60
C ILE A 45 18.26 -15.19 -0.93
N GLU A 46 18.11 -16.48 -0.61
CA GLU A 46 19.25 -17.28 -0.15
C GLU A 46 20.22 -17.53 -1.31
N ARG A 47 21.44 -17.00 -1.17
CA ARG A 47 22.52 -17.16 -2.15
C ARG A 47 23.56 -18.16 -1.63
N ALA A 48 24.21 -18.87 -2.55
CA ALA A 48 25.34 -19.72 -2.21
C ALA A 48 26.46 -18.91 -1.53
N PRO A 49 27.24 -19.49 -0.59
CA PRO A 49 28.24 -18.75 0.18
C PRO A 49 29.31 -18.04 -0.67
N ASP A 50 29.61 -18.61 -1.83
CA ASP A 50 30.59 -18.16 -2.83
C ASP A 50 29.96 -17.36 -3.98
N PHE A 51 28.65 -17.11 -3.96
CA PHE A 51 27.92 -16.43 -5.03
C PHE A 51 28.53 -15.06 -5.38
N TYR A 52 28.81 -14.23 -4.36
CA TYR A 52 29.51 -12.95 -4.51
C TYR A 52 31.04 -13.06 -4.30
N SER A 53 31.66 -14.18 -4.70
CA SER A 53 33.13 -14.28 -4.67
C SER A 53 33.77 -13.29 -5.65
N GLN A 54 35.02 -12.90 -5.41
CA GLN A 54 35.79 -12.02 -6.30
C GLN A 54 35.76 -12.52 -7.76
N LYS A 55 35.90 -13.84 -7.97
CA LYS A 55 35.88 -14.47 -9.29
C LYS A 55 34.50 -14.35 -9.95
N ASN A 56 33.43 -14.55 -9.20
CA ASN A 56 32.06 -14.45 -9.73
C ASN A 56 31.69 -13.00 -10.04
N CYS A 57 32.07 -12.05 -9.19
CA CYS A 57 31.87 -10.62 -9.43
C CYS A 57 32.61 -10.17 -10.70
N SER A 58 33.88 -10.55 -10.87
CA SER A 58 34.64 -10.19 -12.08
C SER A 58 34.05 -10.81 -13.33
N TYR A 59 33.71 -12.10 -13.29
CA TYR A 59 33.08 -12.80 -14.40
C TYR A 59 31.76 -12.13 -14.79
N GLN A 60 30.88 -11.91 -13.82
CA GLN A 60 29.57 -11.30 -14.05
C GLN A 60 29.69 -9.89 -14.63
N TYR A 61 30.66 -9.09 -14.16
CA TYR A 61 30.88 -7.75 -14.69
C TYR A 61 31.27 -7.78 -16.18
N TYR A 62 32.20 -8.64 -16.58
CA TYR A 62 32.58 -8.74 -17.99
C TYR A 62 31.45 -9.26 -18.88
N VAL A 63 30.62 -10.20 -18.39
CA VAL A 63 29.39 -10.61 -19.09
C VAL A 63 28.45 -9.42 -19.33
N LEU A 64 28.29 -8.54 -18.34
CA LEU A 64 27.46 -7.34 -18.49
C LEU A 64 28.05 -6.34 -19.51
N VAL A 65 29.37 -6.18 -19.53
CA VAL A 65 30.07 -5.33 -20.50
C VAL A 65 29.89 -5.86 -21.93
N GLU A 66 30.06 -7.16 -22.14
CA GLU A 66 29.86 -7.82 -23.44
C GLU A 66 28.42 -7.64 -23.94
N ASN A 67 27.44 -7.88 -23.06
CA ASN A 67 26.02 -7.71 -23.40
C ASN A 67 25.69 -6.27 -23.82
N LEU A 68 26.21 -5.28 -23.09
CA LEU A 68 26.00 -3.87 -23.42
C LEU A 68 26.61 -3.50 -24.78
N GLN A 69 27.79 -4.04 -25.10
CA GLN A 69 28.44 -3.81 -26.40
C GLN A 69 27.65 -4.46 -27.53
N ALA A 70 27.18 -5.69 -27.35
CA ALA A 70 26.35 -6.40 -28.33
C ALA A 70 25.03 -5.64 -28.62
N GLU A 71 24.36 -5.14 -27.58
CA GLU A 71 23.15 -4.31 -27.72
C GLU A 71 23.42 -2.99 -28.46
N SER A 72 24.51 -2.29 -28.10
CA SER A 72 24.91 -1.04 -28.77
C SER A 72 25.22 -1.24 -30.26
N GLN A 73 25.86 -2.36 -30.62
CA GLN A 73 26.14 -2.72 -32.02
C GLN A 73 24.86 -3.04 -32.79
N ALA A 74 23.93 -3.77 -32.17
CA ALA A 74 22.64 -4.12 -32.77
C ALA A 74 21.78 -2.87 -33.08
N LEU A 75 21.80 -1.88 -32.19
CA LEU A 75 21.04 -0.63 -32.32
C LEU A 75 21.69 0.43 -33.22
N ARG A 76 22.87 0.15 -33.81
CA ARG A 76 23.68 1.10 -34.62
C ARG A 76 23.84 2.47 -33.95
N HIS A 77 23.86 2.49 -32.62
CA HIS A 77 23.92 3.74 -31.86
C HIS A 77 25.39 4.15 -31.74
N ASP A 78 25.81 5.13 -32.53
CA ASP A 78 27.16 5.70 -32.48
C ASP A 78 27.23 6.68 -31.29
N ILE A 79 27.18 6.12 -30.07
CA ILE A 79 27.33 6.91 -28.84
C ILE A 79 28.79 7.37 -28.81
N LYS A 80 29.00 8.67 -29.01
CA LYS A 80 30.30 9.33 -28.82
C LYS A 80 30.98 8.77 -27.55
N ASN A 81 32.07 8.06 -27.76
CA ASN A 81 32.80 7.21 -26.78
C ASN A 81 33.52 7.99 -25.66
N ASP A 82 33.01 9.15 -25.26
CA ASP A 82 33.66 10.00 -24.25
C ASP A 82 33.39 9.51 -22.81
N MET A 83 32.41 8.62 -22.63
CA MET A 83 31.99 8.12 -21.33
C MET A 83 32.54 6.70 -21.06
N PRO A 84 33.22 6.47 -19.92
CA PRO A 84 33.75 5.15 -19.57
C PRO A 84 32.67 4.06 -19.61
N VAL A 85 33.05 2.85 -20.06
CA VAL A 85 32.13 1.71 -20.23
C VAL A 85 31.33 1.42 -18.98
N VAL A 86 31.98 1.43 -17.81
CA VAL A 86 31.35 1.22 -16.50
C VAL A 86 30.24 2.24 -16.20
N VAL A 87 30.39 3.49 -16.65
CA VAL A 87 29.40 4.55 -16.44
C VAL A 87 28.20 4.34 -17.36
N ARG A 88 28.45 3.97 -18.64
CA ARG A 88 27.37 3.61 -19.57
C ARG A 88 26.57 2.42 -19.05
N LEU A 89 27.26 1.39 -18.55
CA LEU A 89 26.64 0.21 -17.97
C LEU A 89 25.80 0.57 -16.73
N ALA A 90 26.33 1.37 -15.81
CA ALA A 90 25.61 1.80 -14.62
C ALA A 90 24.33 2.59 -14.99
N ARG A 91 24.41 3.48 -15.97
CA ARG A 91 23.26 4.25 -16.44
C ARG A 91 22.19 3.36 -17.07
N HIS A 92 22.60 2.41 -17.91
CA HIS A 92 21.70 1.45 -18.55
C HIS A 92 20.98 0.58 -17.50
N LEU A 93 21.72 -0.02 -16.56
CA LEU A 93 21.15 -0.84 -15.49
C LEU A 93 20.27 -0.02 -14.53
N TYR A 94 20.59 1.25 -14.29
CA TYR A 94 19.75 2.14 -13.50
C TYR A 94 18.38 2.35 -14.18
N MET A 95 18.36 2.59 -15.49
CA MET A 95 17.11 2.71 -16.24
C MET A 95 16.28 1.42 -16.19
N GLN A 96 16.92 0.25 -16.36
CA GLN A 96 16.26 -1.04 -16.20
C GLN A 96 15.68 -1.21 -14.79
N ARG A 97 16.41 -0.80 -13.75
CA ARG A 97 15.95 -0.91 -12.37
C ARG A 97 14.75 0.00 -12.09
N VAL A 98 14.74 1.21 -12.62
CA VAL A 98 13.60 2.12 -12.51
C VAL A 98 12.37 1.51 -13.17
N GLU A 99 12.53 0.93 -14.37
CA GLU A 99 11.41 0.29 -15.08
C GLU A 99 10.90 -0.97 -14.36
N GLU A 100 11.81 -1.77 -13.81
CA GLU A 100 11.46 -2.92 -12.96
C GLU A 100 10.63 -2.50 -11.75
N ILE A 101 11.04 -1.43 -11.03
CA ILE A 101 10.31 -0.92 -9.86
C ILE A 101 8.93 -0.40 -10.27
N LYS A 102 8.84 0.35 -11.37
CA LYS A 102 7.55 0.84 -11.89
C LYS A 102 6.62 -0.30 -12.26
N SER A 103 7.13 -1.34 -12.91
CA SER A 103 6.35 -2.52 -13.29
C SER A 103 5.83 -3.27 -12.06
N LYS A 104 6.67 -3.46 -11.04
CA LYS A 104 6.25 -4.07 -9.76
C LYS A 104 5.17 -3.26 -9.06
N LEU A 105 5.31 -1.94 -9.00
CA LEU A 105 4.30 -1.05 -8.45
C LEU A 105 2.98 -1.13 -9.22
N ALA A 106 3.04 -1.19 -10.55
CA ALA A 106 1.85 -1.35 -11.38
C ALA A 106 1.14 -2.70 -11.16
N GLN A 107 1.91 -3.78 -10.99
CA GLN A 107 1.36 -5.11 -10.66
C GLN A 107 0.71 -5.14 -9.28
N GLU A 108 1.38 -4.60 -8.26
CA GLU A 108 0.82 -4.49 -6.91
C GLU A 108 -0.46 -3.65 -6.90
N GLN A 109 -0.49 -2.54 -7.66
CA GLN A 109 -1.68 -1.74 -7.82
C GLN A 109 -2.81 -2.53 -8.50
N GLN A 110 -2.52 -3.33 -9.52
CA GLN A 110 -3.52 -4.16 -10.19
C GLN A 110 -4.11 -5.23 -9.26
N GLU A 111 -3.27 -5.90 -8.48
CA GLU A 111 -3.73 -6.88 -7.49
C GLU A 111 -4.55 -6.23 -6.38
N PHE A 112 -4.13 -5.06 -5.88
CA PHE A 112 -4.91 -4.27 -4.94
C PHE A 112 -6.30 -3.92 -5.50
N ASN A 113 -6.35 -3.44 -6.75
CA ASN A 113 -7.61 -3.07 -7.41
C ASN A 113 -8.55 -4.28 -7.56
N ARG A 114 -7.99 -5.44 -7.90
CA ARG A 114 -8.74 -6.69 -8.01
C ARG A 114 -9.35 -7.08 -6.66
N LEU A 115 -8.55 -7.08 -5.59
CA LEU A 115 -8.99 -7.42 -4.24
C LEU A 115 -10.04 -6.43 -3.74
N ALA A 116 -9.86 -5.13 -3.97
CA ALA A 116 -10.84 -4.12 -3.57
C ALA A 116 -12.19 -4.33 -4.27
N THR A 117 -12.17 -4.65 -5.57
CA THR A 117 -13.38 -4.98 -6.34
C THR A 117 -14.06 -6.24 -5.79
N GLU A 118 -13.27 -7.27 -5.46
CA GLU A 118 -13.77 -8.50 -4.86
C GLU A 118 -14.43 -8.26 -3.51
N ILE A 119 -13.79 -7.49 -2.62
CA ILE A 119 -14.36 -7.11 -1.32
C ILE A 119 -15.67 -6.36 -1.50
N HIS A 120 -15.73 -5.41 -2.44
CA HIS A 120 -16.97 -4.67 -2.72
C HIS A 120 -18.10 -5.60 -3.16
N ALA A 121 -17.81 -6.53 -4.07
CA ALA A 121 -18.79 -7.50 -4.55
C ALA A 121 -19.27 -8.46 -3.44
N ILE A 122 -18.41 -8.83 -2.50
CA ILE A 122 -18.81 -9.62 -1.32
C ILE A 122 -19.73 -8.78 -0.43
N GLN A 123 -19.38 -7.52 -0.16
CA GLN A 123 -20.18 -6.62 0.67
C GLN A 123 -21.54 -6.26 0.05
N SER A 124 -21.64 -6.23 -1.28
CA SER A 124 -22.90 -5.99 -1.99
C SER A 124 -23.81 -7.23 -2.10
N GLY A 125 -23.34 -8.40 -1.64
CA GLY A 125 -24.07 -9.67 -1.72
C GLY A 125 -24.05 -10.31 -3.12
N GLU A 126 -23.26 -9.78 -4.07
CA GLU A 126 -23.14 -10.35 -5.42
C GLU A 126 -22.47 -11.74 -5.40
N TRP A 127 -21.72 -12.04 -4.35
CA TRP A 127 -21.11 -13.36 -4.14
C TRP A 127 -22.08 -14.39 -3.54
N ASP A 128 -23.20 -13.98 -2.96
CA ASP A 128 -24.17 -14.91 -2.34
C ASP A 128 -24.75 -15.89 -3.37
N ALA A 129 -24.94 -15.43 -4.62
CA ALA A 129 -25.41 -16.27 -5.73
C ALA A 129 -24.38 -17.32 -6.19
N LYS A 130 -23.10 -17.17 -5.83
CA LYS A 130 -22.01 -18.10 -6.17
C LYS A 130 -21.71 -19.09 -5.06
N LEU A 131 -22.25 -18.89 -3.86
CA LEU A 131 -22.16 -19.84 -2.77
C LEU A 131 -23.07 -21.03 -3.08
N LYS A 132 -22.48 -22.23 -3.18
CA LYS A 132 -23.26 -23.45 -3.23
C LYS A 132 -23.75 -23.75 -1.81
N PRO A 133 -25.03 -24.06 -1.61
CA PRO A 133 -25.50 -24.49 -0.31
C PRO A 133 -24.75 -25.77 0.08
N ASP A 134 -24.19 -25.76 1.28
CA ASP A 134 -23.59 -26.95 1.87
C ASP A 134 -24.73 -27.94 2.18
N PRO A 135 -24.73 -29.17 1.62
CA PRO A 135 -25.75 -30.17 1.90
C PRO A 135 -25.80 -30.62 3.37
N ALA A 136 -24.79 -30.29 4.18
CA ALA A 136 -24.77 -30.53 5.63
C ALA A 136 -25.36 -29.38 6.46
N PHE A 137 -25.72 -28.25 5.83
CA PHE A 137 -26.38 -27.15 6.51
C PHE A 137 -27.88 -27.43 6.60
N GLU A 138 -28.30 -28.11 7.66
CA GLU A 138 -29.73 -28.14 8.00
C GLU A 138 -30.16 -26.73 8.43
N PRO A 139 -31.09 -26.08 7.71
CA PRO A 139 -31.73 -24.88 8.22
C PRO A 139 -32.34 -25.26 9.56
N VAL A 140 -31.99 -24.54 10.63
CA VAL A 140 -32.73 -24.67 11.89
C VAL A 140 -34.15 -24.22 11.58
N GLU A 141 -35.04 -25.18 11.34
CA GLU A 141 -36.46 -24.94 11.27
C GLU A 141 -36.85 -24.40 12.65
N ASN A 142 -37.07 -23.07 12.72
CA ASN A 142 -37.86 -22.53 13.80
C ASN A 142 -39.26 -23.12 13.65
N ALA A 143 -39.47 -24.23 14.36
CA ALA A 143 -40.78 -24.82 14.58
C ALA A 143 -41.63 -23.79 15.32
N ASP A 144 -42.41 -23.00 14.57
CA ASP A 144 -43.79 -22.73 14.93
C ASP A 144 -44.56 -22.08 13.78
N ALA A 145 -45.08 -22.94 12.91
CA ALA A 145 -46.26 -22.66 12.11
C ALA A 145 -47.14 -23.90 12.07
N SER A 146 -47.70 -24.27 13.22
CA SER A 146 -48.88 -25.15 13.28
C SER A 146 -50.08 -24.38 13.76
N SER A 147 -51.03 -24.23 12.85
CA SER A 147 -52.40 -23.80 13.08
C SER A 147 -53.06 -24.49 14.28
N SER A 148 -53.51 -23.74 15.29
CA SER A 148 -54.86 -23.88 15.85
C SER A 148 -55.21 -22.70 16.77
N SER A 149 -56.49 -22.38 16.76
CA SER A 149 -57.21 -21.28 17.41
C SER A 149 -57.07 -21.20 18.95
N GLY A 150 -56.94 -19.97 19.48
CA GLY A 150 -57.45 -19.65 20.81
C GLY A 150 -56.66 -18.62 21.62
N GLY A 151 -57.16 -17.38 21.64
CA GLY A 151 -57.22 -16.52 22.84
C GLY A 151 -55.94 -16.04 23.53
N GLY A 152 -55.66 -14.73 23.38
CA GLY A 152 -55.36 -13.85 24.52
C GLY A 152 -53.90 -13.62 24.91
N GLY A 153 -53.47 -12.36 24.79
CA GLY A 153 -52.60 -11.72 25.81
C GLY A 153 -51.08 -11.73 25.58
N GLY A 154 -50.60 -10.70 24.88
CA GLY A 154 -49.36 -9.94 25.12
C GLY A 154 -48.07 -10.65 25.56
N SER A 155 -47.05 -10.61 24.70
CA SER A 155 -45.74 -10.00 24.98
C SER A 155 -44.90 -9.98 23.69
N GLU A 156 -44.43 -8.79 23.32
CA GLU A 156 -43.60 -8.50 22.15
C GLU A 156 -42.22 -9.17 22.23
N ALA A 157 -41.77 -9.79 21.14
CA ALA A 157 -40.38 -10.14 20.93
C ALA A 157 -39.96 -9.76 19.49
N ASN A 158 -39.04 -8.80 19.40
CA ASN A 158 -38.61 -8.06 18.22
C ASN A 158 -37.92 -8.92 17.13
N THR A 159 -38.55 -9.05 15.96
CA THR A 159 -37.84 -9.29 14.69
C THR A 159 -37.16 -7.97 14.26
N PRO A 160 -35.88 -7.92 13.78
CA PRO A 160 -35.29 -6.69 13.25
C PRO A 160 -35.94 -6.39 11.90
N THR A 161 -37.11 -5.75 11.98
CA THR A 161 -37.93 -5.26 10.89
C THR A 161 -37.23 -4.10 10.20
N ALA A 162 -37.73 -3.67 9.04
CA ALA A 162 -37.19 -2.56 8.23
C ALA A 162 -36.82 -1.26 9.00
N SER A 163 -37.24 -1.11 10.26
CA SER A 163 -36.80 -0.11 11.23
C SER A 163 -35.29 -0.19 11.56
N SER A 164 -34.71 -1.39 11.71
CA SER A 164 -33.29 -1.57 12.06
C SER A 164 -32.35 -1.11 10.94
N LYS A 165 -32.69 -1.44 9.69
CA LYS A 165 -31.97 -0.97 8.48
C LYS A 165 -32.11 0.54 8.28
N ARG A 166 -33.29 1.10 8.56
CA ARG A 166 -33.53 2.55 8.49
C ARG A 166 -32.77 3.31 9.59
N ASN A 167 -32.59 2.70 10.76
CA ASN A 167 -31.80 3.22 11.87
C ASN A 167 -30.29 3.18 11.56
N SER A 168 -29.79 2.10 10.96
CA SER A 168 -28.37 2.02 10.55
C SER A 168 -28.02 3.06 9.47
N GLU A 169 -28.88 3.28 8.48
CA GLU A 169 -28.70 4.32 7.46
C GLU A 169 -28.75 5.74 8.07
N ALA A 170 -29.62 5.98 9.04
CA ALA A 170 -29.70 7.26 9.74
C ALA A 170 -28.43 7.52 10.59
N ARG A 171 -27.95 6.49 11.30
CA ARG A 171 -26.68 6.53 12.04
C ARG A 171 -25.49 6.79 11.11
N GLN A 172 -25.44 6.11 9.97
CA GLN A 172 -24.38 6.32 8.97
C GLN A 172 -24.39 7.75 8.44
N LYS A 173 -25.56 8.32 8.15
CA LYS A 173 -25.69 9.73 7.72
C LYS A 173 -25.28 10.72 8.81
N ALA A 174 -25.63 10.44 10.08
CA ALA A 174 -25.21 11.28 11.20
C ALA A 174 -23.68 11.23 11.38
N TRP A 175 -23.09 10.03 11.32
CA TRP A 175 -21.64 9.84 11.36
C TRP A 175 -20.94 10.57 10.20
N GLN A 176 -21.45 10.45 8.96
CA GLN A 176 -20.91 11.16 7.79
C GLN A 176 -20.92 12.69 7.95
N LYS A 177 -21.95 13.24 8.60
CA LYS A 177 -21.99 14.68 8.92
C LYS A 177 -20.91 15.06 9.93
N ASN A 178 -20.77 14.27 11.00
CA ASN A 178 -19.77 14.50 12.04
C ASN A 178 -18.34 14.40 11.48
N ILE A 179 -18.07 13.41 10.64
CA ILE A 179 -16.79 13.27 9.94
C ILE A 179 -16.53 14.43 8.99
N ASN A 180 -17.55 14.90 8.26
CA ASN A 180 -17.37 16.08 7.41
C ASN A 180 -17.03 17.34 8.22
N LEU A 181 -17.64 17.53 9.39
CA LEU A 181 -17.29 18.66 10.26
C LEU A 181 -15.85 18.57 10.74
N LEU A 182 -15.43 17.40 11.22
CA LEU A 182 -14.05 17.16 11.63
C LEU A 182 -13.07 17.37 10.46
N TRP A 183 -13.40 16.88 9.27
CA TRP A 183 -12.61 17.13 8.06
C TRP A 183 -12.49 18.62 7.75
N GLN A 184 -13.57 19.40 7.86
CA GLN A 184 -13.51 20.85 7.63
C GLN A 184 -12.61 21.56 8.66
N GLU A 185 -12.61 21.12 9.92
CA GLU A 185 -11.70 21.66 10.94
C GLU A 185 -10.23 21.35 10.60
N ILE A 186 -9.94 20.10 10.22
CA ILE A 186 -8.61 19.67 9.80
C ILE A 186 -8.16 20.42 8.54
N ALA A 187 -9.05 20.55 7.54
CA ALA A 187 -8.78 21.21 6.28
C ALA A 187 -8.47 22.71 6.45
N ASN A 188 -9.15 23.37 7.40
CA ASN A 188 -8.96 24.78 7.72
C ASN A 188 -7.83 25.04 8.72
N HIS A 189 -7.07 24.01 9.10
CA HIS A 189 -5.87 24.18 9.91
C HIS A 189 -4.91 25.20 9.27
N LYS A 190 -4.14 25.93 10.09
CA LYS A 190 -3.16 26.94 9.63
C LYS A 190 -2.17 26.40 8.59
N ASN A 191 -1.84 25.11 8.67
CA ASN A 191 -0.96 24.41 7.74
C ASN A 191 -1.72 23.55 6.71
N GLY A 192 -3.07 23.52 6.74
CA GLY A 192 -3.88 22.61 5.93
C GLY A 192 -3.78 22.85 4.42
N THR A 193 -3.54 24.09 4.01
CA THR A 193 -3.48 24.47 2.58
C THR A 193 -2.38 23.74 1.80
N MET A 194 -1.30 23.31 2.45
CA MET A 194 -0.23 22.55 1.77
C MET A 194 -0.68 21.15 1.33
N PHE A 195 -1.75 20.62 1.92
CA PHE A 195 -2.31 19.29 1.63
C PHE A 195 -3.55 19.32 0.72
N MET A 196 -4.00 20.52 0.33
CA MET A 196 -5.19 20.70 -0.50
C MET A 196 -4.97 20.45 -1.99
N ASN A 197 -3.73 20.23 -2.43
CA ASN A 197 -3.44 19.88 -3.82
C ASN A 197 -3.69 18.39 -4.05
N PRO A 198 -4.78 18.00 -4.74
CA PRO A 198 -5.12 16.59 -4.88
C PRO A 198 -4.09 15.86 -5.73
N ILE A 199 -3.89 14.58 -5.43
CA ILE A 199 -3.14 13.69 -6.30
C ILE A 199 -3.87 13.65 -7.64
N LYS A 200 -3.17 13.97 -8.73
CA LYS A 200 -3.74 13.94 -10.08
C LYS A 200 -4.29 12.54 -10.35
N LYS A 201 -5.51 12.42 -10.90
CA LYS A 201 -6.15 11.13 -11.22
C LYS A 201 -5.26 10.16 -12.03
N SER A 202 -4.36 10.68 -12.86
CA SER A 202 -3.40 9.85 -13.60
C SER A 202 -2.41 9.08 -12.72
N TRP A 203 -2.20 9.51 -11.47
CA TRP A 203 -1.31 8.89 -10.49
C TRP A 203 -2.07 7.97 -9.54
N ALA A 204 -3.37 8.20 -9.35
CA ALA A 204 -4.23 7.37 -8.52
C ALA A 204 -5.67 7.32 -9.11
N PRO A 205 -5.91 6.51 -10.16
CA PRO A 205 -7.16 6.52 -10.93
C PRO A 205 -8.43 6.14 -10.14
N MET A 206 -8.28 5.44 -9.02
CA MET A 206 -9.39 5.02 -8.14
C MET A 206 -9.30 5.64 -6.74
N TYR A 207 -8.49 6.70 -6.56
CA TYR A 207 -8.42 7.38 -5.27
C TYR A 207 -9.80 7.93 -4.84
N ASP A 208 -10.63 8.33 -5.82
CA ASP A 208 -11.99 8.84 -5.61
C ASP A 208 -13.00 7.73 -5.23
N GLU A 209 -12.66 6.46 -5.42
CA GLU A 209 -13.55 5.31 -5.15
C GLU A 209 -13.39 4.76 -3.72
N VAL A 210 -12.40 5.26 -2.97
CA VAL A 210 -12.19 4.86 -1.57
C VAL A 210 -13.28 5.48 -0.69
N ILE A 211 -14.30 4.68 -0.37
CA ILE A 211 -15.37 5.09 0.53
C ILE A 211 -14.88 4.89 1.97
N VAL A 212 -14.66 5.99 2.70
CA VAL A 212 -14.42 5.96 4.14
C VAL A 212 -15.73 5.61 4.84
N LYS A 213 -15.77 4.46 5.54
CA LYS A 213 -16.98 3.94 6.20
C LYS A 213 -16.88 4.00 7.72
N THR A 214 -15.67 4.12 8.27
CA THR A 214 -15.42 4.10 9.72
C THR A 214 -14.48 5.20 10.19
N THR A 215 -14.59 5.58 11.47
CA THR A 215 -13.70 6.56 12.10
C THR A 215 -12.23 6.12 12.09
N THR A 216 -11.96 4.80 12.16
CA THR A 216 -10.61 4.24 12.07
C THR A 216 -10.00 4.40 10.69
N GLU A 217 -10.78 4.20 9.62
CA GLU A 217 -10.33 4.44 8.24
C GLU A 217 -10.05 5.93 8.03
N PHE A 218 -10.94 6.80 8.50
CA PHE A 218 -10.74 8.26 8.42
C PHE A 218 -9.44 8.69 9.11
N GLU A 219 -9.24 8.27 10.36
CA GLU A 219 -8.00 8.54 11.10
C GLU A 219 -6.77 8.04 10.36
N ARG A 220 -6.80 6.77 9.92
CA ARG A 220 -5.67 6.16 9.20
C ARG A 220 -5.28 7.00 7.99
N ASP A 221 -6.24 7.41 7.19
CA ASP A 221 -6.00 8.11 5.92
C ASP A 221 -5.45 9.52 6.17
N ILE A 222 -5.97 10.23 7.16
CA ILE A 222 -5.47 11.55 7.58
C ILE A 222 -4.04 11.44 8.16
N VAL A 223 -3.80 10.48 9.06
CA VAL A 223 -2.47 10.26 9.64
C VAL A 223 -1.47 9.86 8.56
N LEU A 224 -1.89 9.07 7.56
CA LEU A 224 -1.04 8.66 6.46
C LEU A 224 -0.60 9.84 5.58
N MET A 225 -1.52 10.76 5.25
CA MET A 225 -1.20 11.98 4.51
C MET A 225 -0.09 12.81 5.19
N LEU A 226 -0.20 12.98 6.52
CA LEU A 226 0.73 13.77 7.32
C LEU A 226 2.05 13.03 7.55
N THR A 227 2.02 11.74 7.86
CA THR A 227 3.23 10.94 8.11
C THR A 227 4.04 10.67 6.83
N ASN A 228 3.40 10.53 5.68
CA ASN A 228 4.10 10.53 4.39
C ASN A 228 4.88 11.81 4.20
N SER A 229 4.30 12.95 4.55
CA SER A 229 4.96 14.24 4.44
C SER A 229 6.16 14.36 5.38
N LEU A 230 6.13 13.72 6.56
CA LEU A 230 7.30 13.64 7.42
C LEU A 230 8.39 12.70 6.88
N MET A 231 8.01 11.61 6.21
CA MET A 231 8.95 10.62 5.69
C MET A 231 9.70 11.11 4.43
N TYR A 232 8.99 11.80 3.52
CA TYR A 232 9.58 12.26 2.26
C TYR A 232 10.29 13.61 2.38
N ASN A 233 9.98 14.42 3.39
CA ASN A 233 10.65 15.69 3.63
C ASN A 233 11.76 15.53 4.66
N LYS A 234 12.91 16.16 4.40
CA LYS A 234 14.04 16.13 5.35
C LYS A 234 13.67 16.83 6.65
N GLU A 235 14.08 16.25 7.78
CA GLU A 235 13.92 16.85 9.10
C GLU A 235 14.46 18.29 9.16
N GLY A 236 13.71 19.18 9.81
CA GLY A 236 14.04 20.61 9.95
C GLY A 236 13.68 21.48 8.74
N THR A 237 13.13 20.91 7.66
CA THR A 237 12.54 21.71 6.58
C THR A 237 11.19 22.29 7.00
N GLU A 238 10.78 23.40 6.38
CA GLU A 238 9.50 24.06 6.65
C GLU A 238 8.32 23.09 6.48
N MET A 239 8.32 22.29 5.41
CA MET A 239 7.28 21.28 5.14
C MET A 239 7.25 20.18 6.20
N TYR A 240 8.41 19.75 6.68
CA TYR A 240 8.50 18.78 7.77
C TYR A 240 7.90 19.36 9.06
N LEU A 241 8.29 20.58 9.43
CA LEU A 241 7.81 21.24 10.65
C LEU A 241 6.30 21.52 10.58
N MET A 242 5.79 21.98 9.44
CA MET A 242 4.35 22.21 9.24
C MET A 242 3.52 20.92 9.32
N ALA A 243 4.04 19.82 8.74
CA ALA A 243 3.39 18.51 8.81
C ALA A 243 3.44 17.93 10.23
N GLN A 244 4.53 18.16 10.98
CA GLN A 244 4.69 17.71 12.36
C GLN A 244 3.69 18.42 13.29
N ASP A 245 3.67 19.74 13.22
CA ASP A 245 2.76 20.61 13.99
C ASP A 245 1.28 20.28 13.67
N MET A 246 0.94 20.11 12.39
CA MET A 246 -0.42 19.69 12.01
C MET A 246 -0.76 18.26 12.49
N LEU A 247 0.20 17.34 12.51
CA LEU A 247 -0.03 15.96 12.99
C LEU A 247 -0.33 15.90 14.49
N GLU A 248 0.31 16.74 15.31
CA GLU A 248 0.02 16.82 16.74
C GLU A 248 -1.41 17.31 16.99
N ASP A 249 -1.79 18.43 16.38
CA ASP A 249 -3.13 19.02 16.51
C ASP A 249 -4.23 18.06 16.01
N VAL A 250 -4.02 17.46 14.85
CA VAL A 250 -4.99 16.53 14.24
C VAL A 250 -5.16 15.26 15.07
N ARG A 251 -4.09 14.73 15.68
CA ARG A 251 -4.20 13.59 16.59
C ARG A 251 -5.02 13.91 17.83
N GLU A 252 -4.88 15.10 18.38
CA GLU A 252 -5.71 15.53 19.51
C GLU A 252 -7.18 15.69 19.10
N GLN A 253 -7.45 16.33 17.97
CA GLN A 253 -8.82 16.44 17.42
C GLN A 253 -9.47 15.07 17.22
N LEU A 254 -8.75 14.10 16.63
CA LEU A 254 -9.22 12.73 16.44
C LEU A 254 -9.46 12.01 17.78
N ARG A 255 -8.60 12.22 18.78
CA ARG A 255 -8.78 11.66 20.12
C ARG A 255 -10.03 12.21 20.81
N LEU A 256 -10.26 13.52 20.74
CA LEU A 256 -11.44 14.18 21.30
C LEU A 256 -12.71 13.70 20.59
N PHE A 257 -12.68 13.64 19.26
CA PHE A 257 -13.79 13.14 18.45
C PHE A 257 -14.19 11.73 18.84
N LYS A 258 -13.23 10.79 18.92
CA LYS A 258 -13.49 9.40 19.33
C LYS A 258 -14.04 9.30 20.74
N SER A 259 -13.58 10.15 21.65
CA SER A 259 -14.06 10.16 23.04
C SER A 259 -15.52 10.62 23.10
N ALA A 260 -15.88 11.63 22.31
CA ALA A 260 -17.26 12.11 22.18
C ALA A 260 -18.17 11.11 21.44
N ASP A 261 -17.67 10.47 20.38
CA ASP A 261 -18.42 9.49 19.57
C ASP A 261 -18.68 8.20 20.36
N SER A 262 -17.70 7.73 21.15
CA SER A 262 -17.88 6.61 22.08
C SER A 262 -18.89 6.91 23.20
N PHE A 263 -18.95 8.16 23.67
CA PHE A 263 -19.98 8.60 24.62
C PHE A 263 -21.37 8.63 23.98
N SER A 264 -21.48 9.10 22.74
CA SER A 264 -22.73 9.08 21.97
C SER A 264 -23.21 7.64 21.75
N ALA A 265 -22.32 6.72 21.35
CA ALA A 265 -22.67 5.31 21.12
C ALA A 265 -23.20 4.62 22.39
N SER A 266 -22.55 4.86 23.54
CA SER A 266 -22.94 4.26 24.83
C SER A 266 -24.22 4.86 25.43
N PHE A 267 -24.49 6.16 25.21
CA PHE A 267 -25.73 6.80 25.64
C PHE A 267 -26.97 6.15 25.01
N TRP A 268 -26.91 5.81 23.72
CA TRP A 268 -28.02 5.15 23.01
C TRP A 268 -28.18 3.66 23.33
N GLU A 269 -27.16 3.00 23.86
CA GLU A 269 -27.25 1.63 24.37
C GLU A 269 -27.91 1.56 25.76
N SER A 270 -27.89 2.66 26.52
CA SER A 270 -28.50 2.73 27.85
C SER A 270 -30.00 3.07 27.90
N GLU A 271 -30.59 3.50 26.77
CA GLU A 271 -32.02 3.82 26.63
C GLU A 271 -32.86 2.72 25.96
N GLN A 272 -32.33 1.49 25.83
CA GLN A 272 -33.07 0.28 25.40
C GLN A 272 -33.17 -0.74 26.53
#